data_AF-A0A2T2WAM3-F1
#
_entry.id   AF-A0A2T2WAM3-F1
#
_cell.length_a   1.000
_cell.length_b   1.000
_cell.length_c   1.000
_cell.angle_alpha   90.00
_cell.angle_beta   90.00
_cell.angle_gamma   90.00
#
_symmetry.space_group_name_H-M   'P 1'
#
loop_
_entity.id
_entity.type
_entity.pdbx_description
1 polymer ?
#
loop_
_entity_poly.entity_id
_entity_poly.type
_entity_poly.pdbx_seq_one_letter_code
_entity_poly.pdbx_strand_id
1 'polypeptide(L)'
;MTSQYPSFPNLWTLEGLGTLLIVKVPPELEQLSEATYLQLMQTRLDRMIRDSISETSQIETQRGLATILSELDPVQHTPILEPDEEPDLALEYWRQQWAETLIRSNWRFQERLRHYGGSFPVTPVTPSYPDYLDWISLHDETTLEAWLNELSL
;
A
#
# COMPACT_ATOMS: atom_id res chain seq x y z
N MET A 1 18.14 -3.27 7.29
CA MET A 1 18.28 -1.92 6.71
C MET A 1 16.90 -1.29 6.75
N THR A 2 16.70 -0.12 7.36
CA THR A 2 15.41 0.56 7.34
C THR A 2 15.08 0.93 5.91
N SER A 3 14.22 0.14 5.25
CA SER A 3 13.83 0.39 3.86
C SER A 3 12.98 1.66 3.82
N GLN A 4 13.64 2.82 3.66
CA GLN A 4 12.97 4.09 3.46
C GLN A 4 12.17 4.00 2.17
N TYR A 5 10.87 4.33 2.25
CA TYR A 5 10.03 4.32 1.05
C TYR A 5 10.68 5.23 -0.01
N PRO A 6 10.85 4.77 -1.25
CA PRO A 6 11.66 5.49 -2.20
C PRO A 6 11.09 6.89 -2.50
N SER A 7 11.98 7.88 -2.53
CA SER A 7 11.64 9.21 -3.03
C SER A 7 11.74 9.20 -4.54
N PHE A 8 10.65 8.79 -5.21
CA PHE A 8 10.57 8.88 -6.66
C PHE A 8 9.79 10.13 -7.11
N PRO A 9 10.20 10.78 -8.21
CA PRO A 9 9.61 12.02 -8.68
C PRO A 9 8.37 11.82 -9.55
N ASN A 10 8.10 10.60 -10.05
CA ASN A 10 6.88 10.33 -10.79
C ASN A 10 5.85 9.68 -9.88
N LEU A 11 4.58 9.80 -10.27
CA LEU A 11 3.46 9.17 -9.60
C LEU A 11 2.67 8.35 -10.61
N TRP A 12 1.88 7.41 -10.10
CA TRP A 12 0.74 6.92 -10.83
C TRP A 12 -0.47 6.91 -9.91
N THR A 13 -1.61 7.31 -10.45
CA THR A 13 -2.90 7.38 -9.78
C THR A 13 -4.01 7.32 -10.82
N LEU A 14 -5.24 7.09 -10.38
CA LEU A 14 -6.44 7.26 -11.18
C LEU A 14 -7.32 8.33 -10.57
N GLU A 15 -7.73 9.26 -11.43
CA GLU A 15 -8.68 10.31 -11.07
C GLU A 15 -9.95 9.69 -10.49
N GLY A 16 -10.34 10.13 -9.28
CA GLY A 16 -11.62 9.77 -8.66
C GLY A 16 -11.60 8.61 -7.65
N LEU A 17 -10.45 7.97 -7.40
CA LEU A 17 -10.35 6.85 -6.43
C LEU A 17 -9.65 7.16 -5.11
N GLY A 18 -9.37 8.43 -4.85
CA GLY A 18 -8.71 8.83 -3.61
C GLY A 18 -7.30 8.25 -3.49
N THR A 19 -6.89 7.99 -2.26
CA THR A 19 -5.52 7.61 -1.91
C THR A 19 -5.22 6.15 -2.24
N LEU A 20 -6.25 5.31 -2.43
CA LEU A 20 -6.13 3.85 -2.51
C LEU A 20 -5.11 3.37 -3.54
N LEU A 21 -5.15 3.93 -4.76
CA LEU A 21 -4.32 3.46 -5.89
C LEU A 21 -3.09 4.32 -6.18
N ILE A 22 -2.82 5.37 -5.39
CA ILE A 22 -1.69 6.27 -5.64
C ILE A 22 -0.35 5.60 -5.31
N VAL A 23 0.63 5.69 -6.19
CA VAL A 23 1.98 5.16 -5.92
C VAL A 23 3.08 6.02 -6.53
N LYS A 24 4.22 6.11 -5.85
CA LYS A 24 5.43 6.75 -6.41
C LYS A 24 6.12 5.78 -7.37
N VAL A 25 6.55 6.29 -8.52
CA VAL A 25 7.11 5.50 -9.62
C VAL A 25 8.51 6.00 -9.96
N PRO A 26 9.52 5.11 -10.10
CA PRO A 26 10.86 5.48 -10.54
C PRO A 26 10.85 6.25 -11.87
N PRO A 27 11.75 7.24 -12.06
CA PRO A 27 11.80 8.03 -13.28
C PRO A 27 12.23 7.23 -14.52
N GLU A 28 12.91 6.09 -14.33
CA GLU A 28 13.35 5.22 -15.42
C GLU A 28 12.22 4.37 -16.01
N LEU A 29 11.06 4.32 -15.35
CA LEU A 29 9.89 3.60 -15.84
C LEU A 29 9.01 4.52 -16.69
N GLU A 30 9.19 4.46 -18.01
CA GLU A 30 8.30 5.15 -18.96
C GLU A 30 6.88 4.56 -18.96
N GLN A 31 6.78 3.25 -18.68
CA GLN A 31 5.54 2.52 -18.54
C GLN A 31 5.58 1.67 -17.27
N LEU A 32 4.50 1.71 -16.51
CA LEU A 32 4.31 0.92 -15.31
C LEU A 32 3.49 -0.31 -15.65
N SER A 33 4.06 -1.50 -15.47
CA SER A 33 3.33 -2.77 -15.58
C SER A 33 2.50 -3.03 -14.33
N GLU A 34 1.45 -3.86 -14.43
CA GLU A 34 0.65 -4.26 -13.26
C GLU A 34 1.51 -4.93 -12.18
N ALA A 35 2.42 -5.82 -12.58
CA ALA A 35 3.31 -6.51 -11.66
C ALA A 35 4.20 -5.52 -10.87
N THR A 36 4.76 -4.53 -11.56
CA THR A 36 5.57 -3.47 -10.95
C THR A 36 4.73 -2.56 -10.07
N TYR A 37 3.53 -2.20 -10.50
CA TYR A 37 2.58 -1.43 -9.71
C TYR A 37 2.27 -2.11 -8.38
N LEU A 38 1.90 -3.40 -8.41
CA LEU A 38 1.59 -4.17 -7.21
C LEU A 38 2.78 -4.25 -6.25
N GLN A 39 4.01 -4.33 -6.76
CA GLN A 39 5.23 -4.33 -5.94
C GLN A 39 5.48 -2.96 -5.29
N LEU A 40 5.30 -1.86 -6.02
CA LEU A 40 5.43 -0.52 -5.46
C LEU A 40 4.36 -0.25 -4.40
N MET A 41 3.14 -0.72 -4.64
CA MET A 41 2.03 -0.61 -3.68
C MET A 41 2.29 -1.43 -2.40
N GLN A 42 2.86 -2.62 -2.51
CA GLN A 42 3.30 -3.40 -1.35
C GLN A 42 4.36 -2.66 -0.53
N THR A 43 5.34 -2.06 -1.21
CA THR A 43 6.36 -1.23 -0.55
C THR A 43 5.73 -0.04 0.17
N ARG A 44 4.69 0.58 -0.42
CA ARG A 44 3.93 1.67 0.21
C ARG A 44 3.22 1.20 1.48
N LEU A 45 2.51 0.08 1.41
CA LEU A 45 1.81 -0.46 2.57
C LEU A 45 2.75 -0.93 3.68
N ASP A 46 3.88 -1.58 3.36
CA ASP A 46 4.88 -1.94 4.38
C ASP A 46 5.34 -0.70 5.16
N ARG A 47 5.59 0.41 4.45
CA ARG A 47 5.91 1.70 5.08
C ARG A 47 4.76 2.19 5.96
N MET A 48 3.53 2.19 5.46
CA MET A 48 2.36 2.65 6.25
C MET A 48 2.12 1.80 7.50
N ILE A 49 2.36 0.48 7.41
CA ILE A 49 2.29 -0.43 8.56
C ILE A 49 3.39 -0.11 9.57
N ARG A 50 4.63 0.09 9.11
CA ARG A 50 5.74 0.50 9.98
C ARG A 50 5.48 1.85 10.67
N ASP A 51 4.99 2.83 9.93
CA ASP A 51 4.65 4.16 10.45
C ASP A 51 3.55 4.03 11.52
N SER A 52 2.50 3.23 11.26
CA SER A 52 1.44 2.93 12.24
C SER A 52 1.97 2.25 13.52
N ILE A 53 2.89 1.29 13.40
CA ILE A 53 3.52 0.65 14.58
C ILE A 53 4.28 1.68 15.42
N SER A 54 4.96 2.62 14.75
CA SER A 54 5.76 3.65 15.41
C SER A 54 4.88 4.69 16.12
N GLU A 55 3.71 4.99 15.57
CA GLU A 55 2.72 5.91 16.13
C GLU A 55 1.88 5.28 17.25
N THR A 56 1.61 3.97 17.17
CA THR A 56 0.75 3.23 18.09
C THR A 56 1.54 2.10 18.77
N SER A 57 1.34 0.86 18.35
CA SER A 57 2.11 -0.32 18.75
C SER A 57 1.87 -1.47 17.77
N GLN A 58 2.76 -2.46 17.74
CA GLN A 58 2.55 -3.66 16.92
C GLN A 58 1.22 -4.36 17.21
N ILE A 59 0.82 -4.42 18.48
CA ILE A 59 -0.43 -5.08 18.91
C ILE A 59 -1.65 -4.30 18.41
N GLU A 60 -1.64 -2.98 18.50
CA GLU A 60 -2.74 -2.14 18.03
C GLU A 60 -2.83 -2.13 16.51
N THR A 61 -1.71 -2.03 15.79
CA THR A 61 -1.66 -2.16 14.33
C THR A 61 -2.18 -3.52 13.87
N GLN A 62 -1.75 -4.63 14.50
CA GLN A 62 -2.29 -5.98 14.19
C GLN A 62 -3.81 -6.02 14.41
N ARG A 63 -4.32 -5.44 15.50
CA ARG A 63 -5.76 -5.43 15.78
C ARG A 63 -6.52 -4.66 14.71
N GLY A 64 -6.06 -3.47 14.33
CA GLY A 64 -6.69 -2.66 13.28
C GLY A 64 -6.72 -3.37 11.93
N LEU A 65 -5.58 -3.92 11.51
CA LEU A 65 -5.46 -4.70 10.28
C LEU A 65 -6.39 -5.92 10.28
N ALA A 66 -6.40 -6.69 11.37
CA ALA A 66 -7.23 -7.89 11.49
C ALA A 66 -8.74 -7.56 11.49
N THR A 67 -9.15 -6.48 12.16
CA THR A 67 -10.55 -6.02 12.15
C THR A 67 -10.99 -5.72 10.72
N ILE A 68 -10.28 -4.85 10.01
CA ILE A 68 -10.64 -4.47 8.64
C ILE A 68 -10.61 -5.68 7.71
N LEU A 69 -9.59 -6.53 7.80
CA LEU A 69 -9.51 -7.72 6.98
C LEU A 69 -10.70 -8.65 7.21
N SER A 70 -11.11 -8.84 8.47
CA SER A 70 -12.27 -9.68 8.80
C SER A 70 -13.60 -9.12 8.32
N GLU A 71 -13.75 -7.80 8.25
CA GLU A 71 -14.92 -7.13 7.68
C GLU A 71 -14.99 -7.26 6.16
N LEU A 72 -13.82 -7.22 5.50
CA LEU A 72 -13.68 -7.34 4.05
C LEU A 72 -13.82 -8.79 3.55
N ASP A 73 -13.17 -9.71 4.25
CA ASP A 73 -13.10 -11.13 3.92
C ASP A 73 -12.84 -11.96 5.18
N PRO A 74 -13.89 -12.52 5.81
CA PRO A 74 -13.75 -13.26 7.06
C PRO A 74 -13.02 -14.61 6.91
N VAL A 75 -12.79 -15.09 5.68
CA VAL A 75 -12.07 -16.34 5.44
C VAL A 75 -10.62 -16.12 5.02
N GLN A 76 -10.22 -14.87 4.77
CA GLN A 76 -8.84 -14.53 4.43
C GLN A 76 -7.91 -14.82 5.61
N HIS A 77 -6.78 -15.45 5.32
CA HIS A 77 -5.77 -15.73 6.34
C HIS A 77 -5.15 -14.43 6.85
N THR A 78 -5.14 -14.26 8.17
CA THR A 78 -4.53 -13.12 8.87
C THR A 78 -3.08 -13.46 9.21
N PRO A 79 -2.09 -12.70 8.71
CA PRO A 79 -0.70 -12.87 9.11
C PRO A 79 -0.51 -12.72 10.63
N ILE A 80 0.28 -13.61 11.22
CA ILE A 80 0.61 -13.62 12.65
C ILE A 80 2.10 -13.38 12.79
N LEU A 81 2.50 -12.55 13.76
CA LEU A 81 3.90 -12.36 14.10
C LEU A 81 4.38 -13.59 14.88
N GLU A 82 5.24 -14.38 14.26
CA GLU A 82 5.84 -15.55 14.90
C GLU A 82 7.03 -15.13 15.78
N PRO A 83 7.21 -15.73 16.97
CA PRO A 83 8.41 -15.52 17.78
C PRO A 83 9.64 -16.03 17.02
N ASP A 84 10.68 -15.19 16.93
CA ASP A 84 11.91 -15.50 16.21
C ASP A 84 13.14 -15.06 17.03
N GLU A 85 14.29 -15.67 16.74
CA GLU A 85 15.57 -15.29 17.33
C GLU A 85 16.03 -13.89 16.86
N GLU A 86 15.53 -13.43 15.71
CA GLU A 86 15.77 -12.12 15.11
C GLU A 86 14.46 -11.30 15.05
N PRO A 87 14.05 -10.66 16.16
CA PRO A 87 12.74 -10.01 16.27
C PRO A 87 12.52 -8.88 15.25
N ASP A 88 13.57 -8.16 14.87
CA ASP A 88 13.49 -7.10 13.86
C ASP A 88 13.20 -7.65 12.46
N LEU A 89 13.81 -8.80 12.11
CA LEU A 89 13.56 -9.47 10.84
C LEU A 89 12.17 -10.11 10.82
N ALA A 90 11.74 -10.73 11.93
CA ALA A 90 10.39 -11.28 12.04
C ALA A 90 9.32 -10.18 11.89
N LEU A 91 9.55 -9.01 12.51
CA LEU A 91 8.66 -7.87 12.34
C LEU A 91 8.64 -7.37 10.89
N GLU A 92 9.79 -7.32 10.21
CA GLU A 92 9.87 -6.96 8.79
C GLU A 92 9.10 -7.95 7.91
N TYR A 93 9.32 -9.24 8.08
CA TYR A 93 8.61 -10.28 7.35
C TYR A 93 7.10 -10.20 7.59
N TRP A 94 6.68 -10.04 8.84
CA TRP A 94 5.27 -9.89 9.20
C TRP A 94 4.60 -8.69 8.52
N ARG A 95 5.27 -7.53 8.43
CA ARG A 95 4.73 -6.36 7.71
C ARG A 95 4.61 -6.64 6.21
N GLN A 96 5.60 -7.30 5.61
CA GLN A 96 5.58 -7.67 4.20
C GLN A 96 4.44 -8.65 3.89
N GLN A 97 4.21 -9.65 4.76
CA GLN A 97 3.07 -10.58 4.65
C GLN A 97 1.73 -9.84 4.71
N TRP A 98 1.59 -8.84 5.57
CA TRP A 98 0.39 -7.99 5.61
C TRP A 98 0.21 -7.16 4.35
N ALA A 99 1.26 -6.47 3.88
CA ALA A 99 1.21 -5.70 2.65
C ALA A 99 0.87 -6.58 1.44
N GLU A 100 1.44 -7.78 1.35
CA GLU A 100 1.10 -8.75 0.32
C GLU A 100 -0.36 -9.21 0.43
N THR A 101 -0.82 -9.55 1.63
CA THR A 101 -2.19 -10.01 1.86
C THR A 101 -3.22 -8.96 1.43
N LEU A 102 -3.02 -7.70 1.81
CA LEU A 102 -3.93 -6.59 1.47
C LEU A 102 -3.95 -6.26 -0.03
N ILE A 103 -2.87 -6.56 -0.76
CA ILE A 103 -2.74 -6.19 -2.17
C ILE A 103 -3.04 -7.36 -3.09
N ARG A 104 -2.46 -8.53 -2.86
CA ARG A 104 -2.59 -9.69 -3.78
C ARG A 104 -3.75 -10.59 -3.43
N SER A 105 -3.98 -10.81 -2.14
CA SER A 105 -4.96 -11.80 -1.66
C SER A 105 -6.32 -11.18 -1.38
N ASN A 106 -6.38 -9.88 -1.09
CA ASN A 106 -7.64 -9.19 -0.86
C ASN A 106 -8.43 -8.99 -2.17
N TRP A 107 -9.56 -9.68 -2.29
CA TRP A 107 -10.40 -9.64 -3.47
C TRP A 107 -10.94 -8.24 -3.77
N ARG A 108 -11.20 -7.41 -2.75
CA ARG A 108 -11.78 -6.07 -2.92
C ARG A 108 -10.76 -5.09 -3.49
N PHE A 109 -9.51 -5.15 -3.05
CA PHE A 109 -8.44 -4.39 -3.67
C PHE A 109 -8.29 -4.78 -5.15
N GLN A 110 -8.26 -6.09 -5.43
CA GLN A 110 -8.17 -6.63 -6.79
C GLN A 110 -9.37 -6.23 -7.66
N GLU A 111 -10.59 -6.24 -7.12
CA GLU A 111 -11.78 -5.78 -7.83
C GLU A 111 -11.70 -4.29 -8.14
N ARG A 112 -11.32 -3.45 -7.18
CA ARG A 112 -11.15 -2.00 -7.40
C ARG A 112 -10.06 -1.72 -8.42
N LEU A 113 -8.93 -2.44 -8.35
CA LEU A 113 -7.89 -2.33 -9.36
C LEU A 113 -8.39 -2.79 -10.74
N ARG A 114 -9.19 -3.84 -10.86
CA ARG A 114 -9.74 -4.24 -12.16
C ARG A 114 -10.79 -3.28 -12.70
N HIS A 115 -11.65 -2.77 -11.81
CA HIS A 115 -12.75 -1.91 -12.19
C HIS A 115 -12.27 -0.51 -12.59
N TYR A 116 -11.26 -0.01 -11.88
CA TYR A 116 -10.82 1.37 -12.03
C TYR A 116 -9.36 1.53 -12.42
N GLY A 117 -8.50 0.54 -12.16
CA GLY A 117 -7.03 0.55 -12.31
C GLY A 117 -6.46 0.87 -13.69
N GLY A 118 -7.31 1.15 -14.67
CA GLY A 118 -6.93 1.23 -16.06
C GLY A 118 -6.44 -0.10 -16.61
N SER A 119 -6.21 -0.16 -17.91
CA SER A 119 -5.55 -1.29 -18.55
C SER A 119 -4.04 -1.06 -18.50
N PHE A 120 -3.34 -1.81 -17.65
CA PHE A 120 -1.88 -1.83 -17.66
C PHE A 120 -1.34 -2.30 -19.04
N PRO A 121 -0.17 -1.80 -19.49
CA PRO A 121 0.70 -0.85 -18.79
C PRO A 121 0.17 0.60 -18.83
N VAL A 122 0.54 1.38 -17.82
CA VAL A 122 0.09 2.76 -17.64
C VAL A 122 1.27 3.72 -17.64
N THR A 123 1.05 4.94 -18.12
CA THR A 123 2.10 5.98 -18.13
C THR A 123 2.07 6.75 -16.80
N PRO A 124 3.19 6.84 -16.08
CA PRO A 124 3.27 7.64 -14.86
C PRO A 124 3.10 9.14 -15.17
N VAL A 125 2.55 9.87 -14.21
CA VAL A 125 2.44 11.32 -14.23
C VAL A 125 3.73 11.94 -13.69
N THR A 126 4.20 12.99 -14.37
CA THR A 126 5.41 13.72 -14.00
C THR A 126 5.06 14.93 -13.12
N PRO A 127 6.05 15.55 -12.44
CA PRO A 127 5.83 16.75 -11.63
C PRO A 127 5.23 17.96 -12.35
N SER A 128 5.27 17.98 -13.69
CA SER A 128 4.66 19.03 -14.50
C SER A 128 3.15 18.87 -14.70
N TYR A 129 2.56 17.75 -14.27
CA TYR A 129 1.11 17.52 -14.40
C TYR A 129 0.35 18.48 -13.46
N PRO A 130 -0.75 19.12 -13.91
CA PRO A 130 -1.46 20.16 -13.14
C PRO A 130 -1.79 19.78 -11.69
N ASP A 131 -2.29 18.56 -11.47
CA ASP A 131 -2.75 18.08 -10.17
C ASP A 131 -1.68 17.25 -9.40
N TYR A 132 -0.44 17.23 -9.90
CA TYR A 132 0.63 16.40 -9.31
C TYR A 132 0.86 16.72 -7.83
N LEU A 133 0.85 18.01 -7.47
CA LEU A 133 1.12 18.45 -6.10
C LEU A 133 0.04 17.99 -5.11
N ASP A 134 -1.21 17.96 -5.57
CA ASP A 134 -2.31 17.48 -4.74
C ASP A 134 -2.21 15.97 -4.56
N TRP A 135 -1.86 15.22 -5.61
CA TRP A 135 -1.72 13.77 -5.52
C TRP A 135 -0.51 13.31 -4.71
N ILE A 136 0.61 14.04 -4.77
CA ILE A 136 1.79 13.70 -3.95
C ILE A 136 1.53 14.01 -2.47
N SER A 137 0.88 15.13 -2.15
CA SER A 137 0.46 15.46 -0.78
C SER A 137 -0.51 14.43 -0.27
N LEU A 138 -1.54 14.10 -1.08
CA LEU A 138 -2.49 13.05 -0.75
C LEU A 138 -1.78 11.72 -0.48
N HIS A 139 -0.87 11.28 -1.34
CA HIS A 139 -0.06 10.07 -1.14
C HIS A 139 0.70 10.09 0.18
N ASP A 140 1.38 11.19 0.49
CA ASP A 140 2.31 11.30 1.62
C ASP A 140 1.60 11.50 2.98
N GLU A 141 0.40 12.08 2.97
CA GLU A 141 -0.42 12.33 4.16
C GLU A 141 -1.39 11.18 4.48
N THR A 142 -1.59 10.23 3.57
CA THR A 142 -2.47 9.08 3.80
C THR A 142 -1.92 8.19 4.92
N THR A 143 -2.66 8.05 6.01
CA THR A 143 -2.36 7.09 7.08
C THR A 143 -2.80 5.67 6.70
N LEU A 144 -2.26 4.66 7.38
CA LEU A 144 -2.72 3.27 7.22
C LEU A 144 -4.23 3.15 7.44
N GLU A 145 -4.75 3.79 8.49
CA GLU A 145 -6.18 3.78 8.82
C GLU A 145 -7.03 4.39 7.70
N ALA A 146 -6.63 5.54 7.16
CA ALA A 146 -7.36 6.19 6.07
C ALA A 146 -7.40 5.30 4.81
N TRP A 147 -6.28 4.68 4.46
CA TRP A 147 -6.20 3.76 3.31
C TRP A 147 -7.06 2.51 3.51
N LEU A 148 -7.05 1.92 4.71
CA LEU A 148 -7.88 0.77 5.05
C LEU A 148 -9.38 1.10 4.99
N ASN A 149 -9.77 2.30 5.43
CA ASN A 149 -11.15 2.77 5.31
C ASN A 149 -11.56 2.96 3.84
N GLU A 150 -10.69 3.48 2.98
CA GLU A 150 -10.99 3.56 1.53
C GLU A 150 -11.16 2.19 0.88
N LEU A 151 -10.42 1.18 1.36
CA LEU A 151 -10.56 -0.20 0.91
C LEU A 151 -11.91 -0.81 1.33
N SER A 152 -12.44 -0.46 2.50
CA SER A 152 -13.69 -1.02 3.05
C SER A 152 -14.97 -0.36 2.53
N LEU A 153 -14.89 0.90 2.09
CA LEU A 153 -15.98 1.58 1.35
C LEU A 153 -16.33 0.84 0.07
#